data_AF-A0AAV4JDR1-F1
#
_entry.id   AF-A0AAV4JDR1-F1
#
_cell.length_a   1.000
_cell.length_b   1.000
_cell.length_c   1.000
_cell.angle_alpha   90.00
_cell.angle_beta   90.00
_cell.angle_gamma   90.00
#
_symmetry.space_group_name_H-M   'P 1'
#
loop_
_entity.id
_entity.type
_entity.pdbx_description
1 polymer ?
#
loop_
_entity_poly.entity_id
_entity_poly.type
_entity_poly.pdbx_seq_one_letter_code
_entity_poly.pdbx_strand_id
1 'polypeptide(L)'
;MPGITLGGRQPGSLTHAAIKKLTVLYYGRAFLDSQTVEDMRNAIWATIFHCYSTDDYPRHQFCPQGENSWSFYKNAEARKQFPGDPKNHMHTKLDRSRLHAHLKPVYERLSHPDLLTRCLGHKTQNSNESLNNKIWSKCNKL
;
A
#
# COMPACT_ATOMS: atom_id res chain seq x y z
N MET A 1 -10.04 -26.41 8.93
CA MET A 1 -8.92 -26.06 8.04
C MET A 1 -7.75 -25.63 8.91
N PRO A 2 -6.53 -26.19 8.75
CA PRO A 2 -5.39 -25.77 9.54
C PRO A 2 -5.15 -24.26 9.34
N GLY A 3 -4.91 -23.54 10.44
CA GLY A 3 -4.71 -22.09 10.41
C GLY A 3 -3.45 -21.74 9.63
N ILE A 4 -3.59 -21.00 8.53
CA ILE A 4 -2.45 -20.51 7.75
C ILE A 4 -1.82 -19.35 8.52
N THR A 5 -0.54 -19.49 8.87
CA THR A 5 0.25 -18.41 9.47
C THR A 5 0.76 -17.49 8.36
N LEU A 6 0.28 -16.23 8.35
CA LEU A 6 0.67 -15.22 7.36
C LEU A 6 1.99 -14.50 7.69
N GLY A 7 2.34 -14.46 8.98
CA GLY A 7 3.57 -13.84 9.48
C GLY A 7 4.69 -14.85 9.74
N GLY A 8 5.77 -14.39 10.36
CA GLY A 8 6.90 -15.24 10.79
C GLY A 8 8.20 -14.94 10.06
N ARG A 9 9.17 -15.85 10.22
CA ARG A 9 10.56 -15.69 9.71
C ARG A 9 10.77 -16.22 8.30
N GLN A 10 9.76 -16.85 7.69
CA GLN A 10 9.90 -17.39 6.34
C GLN A 10 10.02 -16.25 5.31
N PRO A 11 10.82 -16.41 4.25
CA PRO A 11 10.89 -15.44 3.16
C PRO A 11 9.49 -15.09 2.63
N GLY A 12 9.27 -13.81 2.33
CA GLY A 12 7.98 -13.36 1.82
C GLY A 12 6.83 -13.33 2.82
N SER A 13 7.08 -13.54 4.12
CA SER A 13 6.04 -13.46 5.16
C SER A 13 5.63 -12.01 5.45
N LEU A 14 4.39 -11.85 5.94
CA LEU A 14 3.85 -10.58 6.37
C LEU A 14 4.42 -10.21 7.76
N THR A 15 5.66 -9.73 7.78
CA THR A 15 6.34 -9.28 9.01
C THR A 15 5.83 -7.91 9.46
N HIS A 16 6.08 -7.53 10.71
CA HIS A 16 5.76 -6.20 11.21
C HIS A 16 6.38 -5.08 10.35
N ALA A 17 7.63 -5.27 9.91
CA ALA A 17 8.31 -4.33 9.01
C ALA A 17 7.62 -4.24 7.64
N ALA A 18 7.21 -5.36 7.06
CA ALA A 18 6.46 -5.37 5.80
C ALA A 18 5.11 -4.65 5.95
N ILE A 19 4.34 -4.95 7.01
CA ILE A 19 3.08 -4.27 7.32
C ILE A 19 3.29 -2.77 7.45
N LYS A 20 4.29 -2.35 8.24
CA LYS A 20 4.60 -0.92 8.43
C LYS A 20 4.91 -0.22 7.11
N LYS A 21 5.66 -0.86 6.20
CA LYS A 21 5.92 -0.29 4.86
C LYS A 21 4.63 -0.20 4.02
N LEU A 22 3.83 -1.28 3.98
CA LEU A 22 2.54 -1.31 3.26
C LEU A 22 1.57 -0.24 3.75
N THR A 23 1.47 -0.02 5.06
CA THR A 23 0.53 0.95 5.63
C THR A 23 1.05 2.38 5.60
N VAL A 24 2.29 2.61 6.04
CA VAL A 24 2.81 3.98 6.24
C VAL A 24 3.35 4.57 4.95
N LEU A 25 4.24 3.85 4.26
CA LEU A 25 4.94 4.41 3.10
C LEU A 25 4.10 4.35 1.83
N TYR A 26 3.29 3.31 1.73
CA TYR A 26 2.62 2.93 0.49
C TYR A 26 1.16 3.38 0.48
N TYR A 27 0.37 2.94 1.46
CA TYR A 27 -1.04 3.34 1.55
C TYR A 27 -1.21 4.84 1.85
N GLY A 28 -0.49 5.39 2.83
CA GLY A 28 -0.55 6.83 3.13
C GLY A 28 -0.20 7.72 1.93
N ARG A 29 0.82 7.30 1.16
CA ARG A 29 1.28 8.03 -0.03
C ARG A 29 0.33 7.89 -1.21
N ALA A 30 -0.38 6.77 -1.33
CA ALA A 30 -1.42 6.59 -2.33
C ALA A 30 -2.54 7.63 -2.21
N PHE A 31 -2.83 8.14 -1.01
CA PHE A 31 -3.73 9.29 -0.87
C PHE A 31 -3.03 10.57 -1.29
N LEU A 32 -1.91 10.93 -0.64
CA LEU A 32 -1.23 12.22 -0.84
C LEU A 32 -0.87 12.54 -2.29
N ASP A 33 -0.47 11.53 -3.06
CA ASP A 33 0.02 11.71 -4.44
C ASP A 33 -1.12 11.58 -5.49
N SER A 34 -2.37 11.34 -5.06
CA SER A 34 -3.52 11.09 -5.95
C SER A 34 -4.50 12.27 -5.99
N GLN A 35 -5.04 12.56 -7.17
CA GLN A 35 -6.03 13.62 -7.34
C GLN A 35 -7.44 13.07 -7.56
N THR A 36 -7.54 11.83 -8.04
CA THR A 36 -8.83 11.17 -8.31
C THR A 36 -8.98 9.85 -7.55
N VAL A 37 -10.22 9.34 -7.51
CA VAL A 37 -10.53 8.01 -6.94
C VAL A 37 -9.80 6.91 -7.71
N GLU A 38 -9.69 7.06 -9.03
CA GLU A 38 -9.00 6.09 -9.87
C GLU A 38 -7.50 6.08 -9.59
N ASP A 39 -6.87 7.25 -9.41
CA ASP A 39 -5.46 7.36 -9.02
C ASP A 39 -5.21 6.67 -7.68
N MET A 40 -6.05 6.95 -6.67
CA MET A 40 -5.95 6.32 -5.36
C MET A 40 -6.07 4.81 -5.45
N ARG A 41 -7.06 4.31 -6.22
CA ARG A 41 -7.26 2.87 -6.45
C ARG A 41 -6.02 2.24 -7.08
N ASN A 42 -5.50 2.85 -8.14
CA ASN A 42 -4.32 2.36 -8.85
C ASN A 42 -3.08 2.37 -7.95
N ALA A 43 -2.86 3.47 -7.22
CA ALA A 43 -1.77 3.61 -6.28
C ALA A 43 -1.84 2.56 -5.15
N ILE A 44 -3.02 2.30 -4.56
CA ILE A 44 -3.21 1.25 -3.56
C ILE A 44 -2.83 -0.12 -4.13
N TRP A 45 -3.34 -0.48 -5.31
CA TRP A 45 -3.01 -1.77 -5.95
C TRP A 45 -1.55 -1.88 -6.37
N ALA A 46 -0.92 -0.78 -6.76
CA ALA A 46 0.50 -0.74 -7.10
C ALA A 46 1.37 -1.25 -5.96
N THR A 47 1.01 -0.96 -4.71
CA THR A 47 1.83 -1.28 -3.55
C THR A 47 1.96 -2.79 -3.33
N ILE A 48 0.84 -3.52 -3.41
CA ILE A 48 0.84 -4.96 -3.22
C ILE A 48 1.36 -5.70 -4.44
N PHE A 49 1.02 -5.22 -5.64
CA PHE A 49 1.50 -5.81 -6.88
C PHE A 49 3.00 -5.63 -7.06
N HIS A 50 3.55 -4.48 -6.67
CA HIS A 50 4.99 -4.28 -6.60
C HIS A 50 5.63 -5.32 -5.67
N CYS A 51 5.10 -5.52 -4.45
CA CYS A 51 5.66 -6.49 -3.50
C CYS A 51 5.55 -7.96 -3.95
N TYR A 52 4.64 -8.27 -4.87
CA TYR A 52 4.50 -9.59 -5.51
C TYR A 52 5.28 -9.73 -6.83
N SER A 53 5.89 -8.65 -7.31
CA SER A 53 6.60 -8.64 -8.57
C SER A 53 7.79 -9.61 -8.51
N THR A 54 8.07 -10.28 -9.62
CA THR A 54 9.26 -11.12 -9.81
C THR A 54 9.71 -10.99 -11.26
N ASP A 55 10.88 -11.51 -11.60
CA ASP A 55 11.34 -11.50 -13.00
C ASP A 55 10.37 -12.22 -13.93
N ASP A 56 9.85 -13.38 -13.49
CA ASP A 56 8.85 -14.17 -14.24
C ASP A 56 7.45 -13.56 -14.22
N TYR A 57 7.20 -12.62 -13.32
CA TYR A 57 5.90 -12.01 -13.10
C TYR A 57 6.01 -10.53 -12.75
N PRO A 58 6.41 -9.67 -13.71
CA PRO A 58 6.59 -8.25 -13.48
C PRO A 58 5.23 -7.58 -13.26
N ARG A 59 5.08 -6.88 -12.13
CA ARG A 59 3.81 -6.30 -11.68
C ARG A 59 3.93 -4.82 -11.32
N HIS A 60 4.48 -4.04 -12.25
CA HIS A 60 4.76 -2.60 -12.10
C HIS A 60 3.76 -1.69 -12.84
N GLN A 61 2.66 -2.23 -13.38
CA GLN A 61 1.75 -1.51 -14.28
C GLN A 61 1.02 -0.33 -13.62
N PHE A 62 0.79 -0.39 -12.31
CA PHE A 62 0.13 0.69 -11.55
C PHE A 62 1.13 1.58 -10.79
N CYS A 63 2.43 1.25 -10.83
CA CYS A 63 3.43 2.08 -10.17
C CYS A 63 3.51 3.46 -10.85
N PRO A 64 3.77 4.53 -10.10
CA PRO A 64 3.89 5.86 -10.68
C PRO A 64 4.99 5.87 -11.73
N GLN A 65 4.76 6.62 -12.81
CA GLN A 65 5.73 6.77 -13.89
C GLN A 65 6.76 7.86 -13.55
N GLY A 66 7.88 7.83 -14.28
CA GLY A 66 8.88 8.89 -14.24
C GLY A 66 10.05 8.61 -13.30
N GLU A 67 11.02 9.51 -13.42
CA GLU A 67 12.32 9.44 -12.77
C GLU A 67 12.28 9.54 -11.24
N ASN A 68 11.18 10.04 -10.68
CA ASN A 68 10.96 10.15 -9.24
C ASN A 68 10.05 9.02 -8.71
N SER A 69 9.75 8.03 -9.55
CA SER A 69 9.00 6.86 -9.12
C SER A 69 9.73 6.12 -8.01
N TRP A 70 9.00 5.77 -6.96
CA TRP A 70 9.49 4.88 -5.91
C TRP A 70 9.68 3.43 -6.41
N SER A 71 9.09 3.09 -7.56
CA SER A 71 9.29 1.78 -8.18
C SER A 71 10.58 1.81 -9.00
N PHE A 72 11.60 1.06 -8.55
CA PHE A 72 12.90 0.95 -9.24
C PHE A 72 12.73 0.64 -10.74
N TYR A 73 11.76 -0.20 -11.09
CA TYR A 73 11.47 -0.54 -12.49
C TYR A 73 11.02 0.66 -13.32
N LYS A 74 10.05 1.44 -12.83
CA LYS A 74 9.48 2.60 -13.54
C LYS A 74 10.46 3.78 -13.57
N ASN A 75 11.24 3.90 -12.51
CA ASN A 75 12.35 4.84 -12.42
C ASN A 75 13.41 4.58 -13.51
N ALA A 76 13.87 3.34 -13.63
CA ALA A 76 14.86 2.95 -14.64
C ALA A 76 14.29 3.03 -16.06
N GLU A 77 13.03 2.61 -16.26
CA GLU A 77 12.31 2.75 -17.54
C GLU A 77 12.28 4.22 -18.01
N ALA A 78 11.95 5.15 -17.11
CA ALA A 78 11.95 6.58 -17.43
C ALA A 78 13.34 7.11 -17.79
N ARG A 79 14.40 6.61 -17.14
CA ARG A 79 15.80 6.95 -17.43
C ARG A 79 16.38 6.21 -18.63
N LYS A 80 15.62 5.33 -19.28
CA LYS A 80 16.10 4.42 -20.34
C LYS A 80 17.29 3.56 -19.87
N GLN A 81 17.26 3.14 -18.61
CA GLN A 81 18.27 2.29 -17.98
C GLN A 81 17.73 0.89 -17.70
N PHE A 82 18.64 -0.07 -17.54
CA PHE A 82 18.26 -1.41 -17.08
C PHE A 82 17.86 -1.36 -15.59
N PRO A 83 16.68 -1.85 -15.20
CA PRO A 83 16.18 -1.76 -13.83
C PRO A 83 16.94 -2.60 -12.80
N GLY A 84 17.81 -3.52 -13.23
CA GLY A 84 18.53 -4.42 -12.33
C GLY A 84 17.67 -5.58 -11.83
N ASP A 85 18.30 -6.49 -11.08
CA ASP A 85 17.64 -7.67 -10.51
C ASP A 85 16.69 -7.26 -9.35
N PRO A 86 15.39 -7.63 -9.39
CA PRO A 86 14.45 -7.38 -8.30
C PRO A 86 14.89 -7.93 -6.94
N LYS A 87 15.79 -8.93 -6.87
CA LYS A 87 16.43 -9.40 -5.63
C LYS A 87 17.22 -8.32 -4.92
N ASN A 88 17.85 -7.42 -5.65
CA ASN A 88 18.68 -6.37 -5.08
C ASN A 88 17.90 -5.06 -4.88
N HIS A 89 16.87 -4.82 -5.69
CA HIS A 89 16.15 -3.55 -5.68
C HIS A 89 14.78 -3.58 -4.99
N MET A 90 14.22 -4.76 -4.72
CA MET A 90 12.92 -4.87 -4.06
C MET A 90 13.06 -5.05 -2.55
N HIS A 91 12.89 -3.94 -1.83
CA HIS A 91 13.05 -3.89 -0.37
C HIS A 91 11.95 -4.60 0.43
N THR A 92 10.83 -4.97 -0.21
CA THR A 92 9.71 -5.68 0.42
C THR A 92 9.17 -6.72 -0.55
N LYS A 93 9.62 -7.96 -0.39
CA LYS A 93 9.10 -9.10 -1.16
C LYS A 93 8.07 -9.84 -0.32
N LEU A 94 6.94 -10.18 -0.93
CA LEU A 94 5.88 -10.96 -0.33
C LEU A 94 5.62 -12.23 -1.14
N ASP A 95 5.34 -13.31 -0.44
CA ASP A 95 4.99 -14.59 -1.06
C ASP A 95 3.55 -14.51 -1.58
N ARG A 96 3.42 -14.28 -2.89
CA ARG A 96 2.12 -14.20 -3.56
C ARG A 96 1.31 -15.48 -3.38
N SER A 97 1.92 -16.64 -3.52
CA SER A 97 1.22 -17.93 -3.51
C SER A 97 0.47 -18.15 -2.19
N ARG A 98 1.10 -17.75 -1.08
CA ARG A 98 0.55 -17.88 0.26
C ARG A 98 -0.31 -16.71 0.69
N LEU A 99 0.09 -15.48 0.37
CA LEU A 99 -0.53 -14.28 0.95
C LEU A 99 -1.65 -13.69 0.08
N HIS A 100 -1.66 -13.92 -1.23
CA HIS A 100 -2.57 -13.23 -2.13
C HIS A 100 -4.04 -13.47 -1.80
N ALA A 101 -4.43 -14.71 -1.50
CA ALA A 101 -5.80 -15.06 -1.16
C ALA A 101 -6.31 -14.34 0.11
N HIS A 102 -5.41 -13.98 1.03
CA HIS A 102 -5.76 -13.31 2.28
C HIS A 102 -5.68 -11.78 2.18
N LEU A 103 -4.72 -11.26 1.40
CA LEU A 103 -4.54 -9.82 1.25
C LEU A 103 -5.47 -9.22 0.19
N LYS A 104 -5.81 -9.95 -0.88
CA LYS A 104 -6.69 -9.45 -1.94
C LYS A 104 -8.02 -8.89 -1.41
N PRO A 105 -8.77 -9.59 -0.53
CA PRO A 105 -10.02 -9.04 0.01
C PRO A 105 -9.82 -7.77 0.85
N VAL A 106 -8.68 -7.63 1.52
CA VAL A 106 -8.34 -6.42 2.27
C VAL A 106 -8.12 -5.26 1.31
N TYR A 107 -7.32 -5.48 0.27
CA TYR A 107 -7.04 -4.48 -0.76
C TYR A 107 -8.29 -4.09 -1.56
N GLU A 108 -9.22 -5.01 -1.83
CA GLU A 108 -10.51 -4.71 -2.46
C GLU A 108 -11.35 -3.76 -1.60
N ARG A 109 -11.46 -4.02 -0.29
CA ARG A 109 -12.16 -3.12 0.62
C ARG A 109 -11.49 -1.75 0.73
N LEU A 110 -10.16 -1.73 0.83
CA LEU A 110 -9.37 -0.50 0.92
C LEU A 110 -9.42 0.34 -0.35
N SER A 111 -9.66 -0.29 -1.50
CA SER A 111 -9.74 0.38 -2.80
C SER A 111 -11.17 0.59 -3.31
N HIS A 112 -12.17 0.41 -2.43
CA HIS A 112 -13.58 0.57 -2.78
C HIS A 112 -13.90 2.04 -3.11
N PRO A 113 -14.57 2.34 -4.23
CA PRO A 113 -14.85 3.72 -4.65
C PRO A 113 -15.54 4.58 -3.59
N ASP A 114 -16.51 4.03 -2.86
CA ASP A 114 -17.20 4.77 -1.79
C ASP A 114 -16.28 5.17 -0.64
N LEU A 115 -15.30 4.32 -0.31
CA LEU A 115 -14.29 4.63 0.69
C LEU A 115 -13.36 5.72 0.16
N LEU A 116 -12.85 5.56 -1.07
CA LEU A 116 -11.91 6.48 -1.68
C LEU A 116 -12.52 7.86 -1.97
N THR A 117 -13.79 7.92 -2.35
CA THR A 117 -14.53 9.17 -2.57
C THR A 117 -14.54 10.01 -1.30
N ARG A 118 -14.67 9.38 -0.13
CA ARG A 118 -14.61 10.07 1.17
C ARG A 118 -13.21 10.58 1.52
N CYS A 119 -12.18 10.05 0.86
CA CYS A 119 -10.78 10.45 1.03
C CYS A 119 -10.35 11.53 0.02
N LEU A 120 -11.15 11.83 -1.02
CA LEU A 120 -10.91 12.94 -1.95
C LEU A 120 -10.86 14.26 -1.16
N GLY A 121 -9.67 14.86 -1.09
CA GLY A 121 -9.44 16.10 -0.35
C GLY A 121 -8.57 15.94 0.90
N HIS A 122 -8.03 14.74 1.16
CA HIS A 122 -6.99 14.51 2.18
C HIS A 122 -7.37 14.98 3.58
N LYS A 123 -8.67 15.10 3.86
CA LYS A 123 -9.15 15.61 5.14
C LYS A 123 -8.85 14.57 6.20
N THR A 124 -7.88 14.86 7.06
CA THR A 124 -7.76 14.15 8.32
C THR A 124 -9.01 14.48 9.15
N GLN A 125 -9.46 13.55 10.00
CA GLN A 125 -10.41 13.94 11.03
C GLN A 125 -9.72 15.04 11.84
N ASN A 126 -10.21 16.28 11.72
CA ASN A 126 -9.77 17.38 12.57
C ASN A 126 -9.78 16.87 14.00
N SER A 127 -8.65 16.93 14.72
CA SER A 127 -8.57 16.40 16.08
C SER A 127 -9.66 17.00 16.98
N ASN A 128 -10.11 18.24 16.70
CA ASN A 128 -11.21 18.94 17.40
C ASN A 128 -12.62 18.46 17.01
N GLU A 129 -12.77 17.74 15.89
CA GLU A 129 -14.01 17.13 15.42
C GLU A 129 -14.00 15.60 15.50
N SER A 130 -12.87 15.01 15.88
CA SER A 130 -12.80 13.58 16.14
C SER A 130 -13.87 13.20 17.17
N LEU A 131 -14.54 12.07 16.94
CA LEU A 131 -15.56 11.55 17.86
C LEU A 131 -15.02 11.49 19.29
N ASN A 132 -13.77 11.07 19.46
CA ASN A 132 -13.07 11.09 20.74
C ASN A 132 -13.02 12.50 21.33
N ASN A 133 -12.55 13.52 20.62
CA ASN A 133 -12.52 14.87 21.19
C ASN A 133 -13.91 15.43 21.52
N LYS A 134 -14.92 15.16 20.68
CA LYS A 134 -16.33 15.55 20.95
C LYS A 134 -16.92 14.84 22.17
N ILE A 135 -16.56 13.58 22.42
CA ILE A 135 -16.94 12.85 23.63
C ILE A 135 -16.22 13.43 24.84
N TRP A 136 -14.89 13.58 24.78
CA TRP A 136 -14.08 14.05 25.91
C TRP A 136 -14.35 15.51 26.29
N SER A 137 -14.77 16.36 25.34
CA SER A 137 -15.23 17.73 25.62
C SER A 137 -16.61 17.80 26.28
N LYS A 138 -17.42 16.75 26.16
CA LYS A 138 -18.75 16.64 26.80
C LYS A 138 -18.73 15.85 28.10
N CYS A 139 -17.76 14.97 28.28
CA CYS A 139 -17.53 14.28 29.55
C CYS A 139 -16.73 15.20 30.48
N ASN A 140 -17.38 15.75 31.51
CA ASN A 140 -16.67 16.49 32.56
C ASN A 140 -15.63 15.57 33.22
N LYS A 141 -14.44 16.10 33.47
CA LYS A 141 -13.45 15.45 34.33
C LYS A 141 -14.06 15.37 35.72
N LEU A 142 -14.40 14.16 36.16
CA LEU A 142 -14.67 13.87 37.57
C LEU A 142 -13.39 14.09 38.38
#